data_AF-B5H9V5-F1
#
_entry.id   AF-B5H9V5-F1
#
_cell.length_a   1.000
_cell.length_b   1.000
_cell.length_c   1.000
_cell.angle_alpha   90.00
_cell.angle_beta   90.00
_cell.angle_gamma   90.00
#
_symmetry.space_group_name_H-M   'P 1'
#
loop_
_entity.id
_entity.type
_entity.pdbx_description
1 polymer ?
#
loop_
_entity_poly.entity_id
_entity_poly.type
_entity_poly.pdbx_seq_one_letter_code
_entity_poly.pdbx_strand_id
1 'polypeptide(L)'
;MGDRAAGGRRHQHRDHPPRRPTGLTHRPPGRPLVVERPAPRPALRSAGRRRGQEVRDISRRAVLVLAVGAAASACSGPDPRDGVDEGPLRTETEPLEKTFVLLGPLSDAHWLGYDRVKNNEGRSVPGPSDIRLVGFARLADGKAAELTSVTERGFGPVPLGELPERLAAFAPEDAQWQHSDAFDDEMTGGTYSGRFLLSAATGTVCFDALNVP
;
A
#
# COMPACT_ATOMS: atom_id res chain seq x y z
N MET A 1 51.21 -20.87 -52.05
CA MET A 1 51.54 -19.45 -51.82
C MET A 1 50.83 -18.64 -52.89
N GLY A 2 49.86 -17.84 -52.48
CA GLY A 2 48.83 -17.25 -53.36
C GLY A 2 49.17 -15.87 -53.93
N ASP A 3 48.36 -15.53 -54.92
CA ASP A 3 48.39 -14.40 -55.85
C ASP A 3 48.29 -12.99 -55.26
N ARG A 4 48.79 -12.04 -56.06
CA ARG A 4 48.54 -10.59 -55.97
C ARG A 4 47.10 -10.25 -56.37
N ALA A 5 46.50 -9.25 -55.72
CA ALA A 5 45.78 -8.17 -56.40
C ALA A 5 45.42 -7.02 -55.45
N ALA A 6 45.66 -5.79 -55.92
CA ALA A 6 45.27 -4.54 -55.32
C ALA A 6 44.01 -3.97 -56.01
N GLY A 7 43.28 -3.09 -55.32
CA GLY A 7 42.14 -2.30 -55.83
C GLY A 7 40.91 -2.52 -54.96
N GLY A 8 40.28 -1.56 -54.28
CA GLY A 8 40.20 -0.12 -54.51
C GLY A 8 38.87 0.20 -55.18
N ARG A 9 37.83 0.59 -54.41
CA ARG A 9 36.88 1.70 -54.67
C ARG A 9 35.58 1.63 -53.83
N ARG A 10 35.37 2.74 -53.10
CA ARG A 10 34.14 3.57 -53.05
C ARG A 10 32.84 2.94 -52.53
N HIS A 11 32.61 3.12 -51.23
CA HIS A 11 31.26 3.39 -50.72
C HIS A 11 31.19 4.86 -50.28
N GLN A 12 30.54 5.69 -51.09
CA GLN A 12 29.97 6.95 -50.61
C GLN A 12 28.46 6.79 -50.69
N HIS A 13 27.88 6.45 -49.54
CA HIS A 13 26.45 6.41 -49.33
C HIS A 13 25.97 7.86 -49.26
N ARG A 14 25.10 8.26 -50.19
CA ARG A 14 24.52 9.60 -50.23
C ARG A 14 23.57 9.78 -49.05
N ASP A 15 23.76 10.88 -48.35
CA ASP A 15 22.82 11.47 -47.41
C ASP A 15 21.50 11.86 -48.11
N HIS A 16 20.39 11.43 -47.52
CA HIS A 16 19.06 11.97 -47.80
C HIS A 16 18.43 12.42 -46.48
N PRO A 17 18.22 13.73 -46.26
CA PRO A 17 17.47 14.19 -45.11
C PRO A 17 15.96 13.99 -45.33
N PRO A 18 15.20 13.51 -44.33
CA PRO A 18 13.75 13.44 -44.43
C PRO A 18 13.13 14.84 -44.38
N ARG A 19 12.28 15.13 -45.38
CA ARG A 19 11.46 16.34 -45.48
C ARG A 19 10.43 16.36 -44.35
N ARG A 20 10.43 17.42 -43.54
CA ARG A 20 9.36 17.76 -42.58
C ARG A 20 8.09 18.18 -43.35
N PRO A 21 6.91 17.61 -43.07
CA PRO A 21 5.66 18.23 -43.46
C PRO A 21 5.25 19.27 -42.41
N THR A 22 5.30 20.54 -42.82
CA THR A 22 4.59 21.67 -42.21
C THR A 22 3.08 21.43 -42.32
N GLY A 23 2.43 21.15 -41.20
CA GLY A 23 0.98 21.13 -41.04
C GLY A 23 0.57 22.09 -39.93
N LEU A 24 0.60 23.39 -40.23
CA LEU A 24 0.00 24.44 -39.42
C LEU A 24 -1.52 24.43 -39.68
N THR A 25 -2.29 23.85 -38.78
CA THR A 25 -3.76 23.97 -38.80
C THR A 25 -4.22 24.78 -37.59
N HIS A 26 -4.27 26.09 -37.83
CA HIS A 26 -5.29 27.05 -37.40
C HIS A 26 -6.20 26.65 -36.22
N ARG A 27 -5.92 27.20 -35.03
CA ARG A 27 -6.79 27.19 -33.85
C ARG A 27 -7.78 28.38 -33.94
N PRO A 28 -9.11 28.16 -34.01
CA PRO A 28 -10.06 29.26 -33.86
C PRO A 28 -10.24 29.64 -32.37
N PRO A 29 -10.34 30.94 -32.02
CA PRO A 29 -10.69 31.37 -30.67
C PRO A 29 -12.20 31.57 -30.51
N GLY A 30 -12.76 31.07 -29.41
CA GLY A 30 -14.13 31.33 -28.96
C GLY A 30 -14.72 30.08 -28.29
N ARG A 31 -15.33 30.11 -27.11
CA ARG A 31 -15.73 31.14 -26.14
C ARG A 31 -15.68 30.47 -24.76
N PRO A 32 -15.50 31.21 -23.65
CA PRO A 32 -15.63 30.63 -22.32
C PRO A 32 -17.09 30.24 -22.07
N LEU A 33 -17.35 28.95 -21.80
CA LEU A 33 -18.61 28.52 -21.20
C LEU A 33 -18.63 29.01 -19.76
N VAL A 34 -19.53 29.94 -19.52
CA VAL A 34 -19.90 30.51 -18.24
C VAL A 34 -20.23 29.38 -17.26
N VAL A 35 -19.45 29.28 -16.18
CA VAL A 35 -19.79 28.51 -14.99
C VAL A 35 -20.92 29.26 -14.27
N GLU A 36 -22.17 28.92 -14.56
CA GLU A 36 -23.29 29.32 -13.72
C GLU A 36 -23.27 28.49 -12.44
N ARG A 37 -22.83 29.13 -11.35
CA ARG A 37 -23.01 28.65 -9.98
C ARG A 37 -24.48 28.81 -9.60
N PRO A 38 -25.22 27.76 -9.26
CA PRO A 38 -26.52 27.93 -8.62
C PRO A 38 -26.35 28.55 -7.23
N ALA A 39 -27.07 29.64 -7.00
CA ALA A 39 -27.11 30.38 -5.74
C ALA A 39 -27.67 29.53 -4.57
N PRO A 40 -27.23 29.78 -3.32
CA PRO A 40 -27.72 29.09 -2.14
C PRO A 40 -29.17 29.49 -1.82
N ARG A 41 -30.04 28.50 -1.64
CA ARG A 41 -31.41 28.71 -1.12
C ARG A 41 -31.46 28.56 0.41
N PRO A 42 -32.39 29.30 1.06
CA PRO A 42 -32.23 29.77 2.43
C PRO A 42 -32.61 28.74 3.50
N ALA A 43 -31.97 28.91 4.66
CA ALA A 43 -32.29 28.23 5.91
C ALA A 43 -33.74 28.49 6.33
N LEU A 44 -34.50 27.41 6.52
CA LEU A 44 -35.75 27.44 7.25
C LEU A 44 -35.49 27.12 8.72
N ARG A 45 -35.83 28.13 9.51
CA ARG A 45 -35.76 28.22 10.96
C ARG A 45 -37.14 27.85 11.51
N SER A 46 -37.22 26.82 12.33
CA SER A 46 -38.30 26.64 13.33
C SER A 46 -37.90 25.48 14.25
N ALA A 47 -37.34 25.75 15.42
CA ALA A 47 -38.03 26.14 16.66
C ALA A 47 -38.89 24.99 17.23
N GLY A 48 -38.37 24.34 18.27
CA GLY A 48 -39.03 23.26 19.01
C GLY A 48 -38.35 22.97 20.34
N ARG A 49 -38.53 23.89 21.29
CA ARG A 49 -38.09 23.85 22.69
C ARG A 49 -38.90 22.82 23.50
N ARG A 50 -38.24 22.00 24.34
CA ARG A 50 -38.61 21.56 25.71
C ARG A 50 -37.60 20.48 26.16
N ARG A 51 -36.72 20.75 27.14
CA ARG A 51 -36.92 20.56 28.60
C ARG A 51 -37.40 19.16 28.96
N GLY A 52 -36.60 18.42 29.72
CA GLY A 52 -37.04 17.24 30.45
C GLY A 52 -35.88 16.35 30.89
N GLN A 53 -35.41 16.58 32.11
CA GLN A 53 -34.42 15.81 32.84
C GLN A 53 -35.17 14.96 33.87
N GLU A 54 -35.05 13.63 33.83
CA GLU A 54 -35.35 12.64 34.89
C GLU A 54 -34.86 11.30 34.32
N VAL A 55 -33.85 10.58 34.81
CA VAL A 55 -33.44 10.12 36.14
C VAL A 55 -34.48 9.23 36.84
N ARG A 56 -34.20 7.91 36.76
CA ARG A 56 -34.63 6.78 37.61
C ARG A 56 -36.05 6.21 37.39
N ASP A 57 -36.13 4.95 36.98
CA ASP A 57 -36.31 3.77 37.86
C ASP A 57 -36.26 2.49 36.99
N ILE A 58 -35.28 1.60 37.19
CA ILE A 58 -35.41 0.31 37.89
C ILE A 58 -36.68 -0.48 37.55
N SER A 59 -36.51 -1.52 36.71
CA SER A 59 -37.26 -2.79 36.81
C SER A 59 -36.42 -3.87 36.14
N ARG A 60 -35.60 -4.60 36.90
CA ARG A 60 -35.94 -5.89 37.53
C ARG A 60 -36.53 -6.89 36.54
N ARG A 61 -35.67 -7.76 36.01
CA ARG A 61 -35.76 -9.25 35.99
C ARG A 61 -35.15 -9.80 34.71
N ALA A 62 -33.98 -10.42 34.82
CA ALA A 62 -33.64 -11.60 34.03
C ALA A 62 -32.45 -12.33 34.66
N VAL A 63 -32.79 -13.35 35.45
CA VAL A 63 -32.17 -14.69 35.50
C VAL A 63 -30.64 -14.76 35.60
N LEU A 64 -30.18 -15.07 36.81
CA LEU A 64 -28.88 -15.67 37.10
C LEU A 64 -28.86 -17.09 36.51
N VAL A 65 -28.07 -17.33 35.47
CA VAL A 65 -27.64 -18.69 35.09
C VAL A 65 -26.20 -18.85 35.58
N LEU A 66 -26.06 -19.60 36.68
CA LEU A 66 -24.79 -20.12 37.17
C LEU A 66 -24.29 -21.18 36.17
N ALA A 67 -23.36 -20.79 35.29
CA ALA A 67 -22.52 -21.73 34.56
C ALA A 67 -21.15 -21.82 35.27
N VAL A 68 -20.97 -22.91 36.01
CA VAL A 68 -19.68 -23.37 36.53
C VAL A 68 -18.87 -23.89 35.35
N GLY A 69 -17.68 -23.35 35.11
CA GLY A 69 -16.80 -23.81 34.03
C GLY A 69 -15.37 -23.26 34.13
N ALA A 70 -14.50 -24.08 34.72
CA ALA A 70 -13.04 -24.17 34.56
C ALA A 70 -12.17 -22.89 34.61
N ALA A 71 -11.26 -22.87 35.58
CA ALA A 71 -10.11 -21.97 35.65
C ALA A 71 -9.25 -22.08 34.39
N ALA A 72 -9.14 -20.98 33.64
CA ALA A 72 -8.03 -20.74 32.73
C ALA A 72 -7.11 -19.72 33.40
N SER A 73 -5.90 -20.16 33.71
CA SER A 73 -4.82 -19.33 34.23
C SER A 73 -4.73 -18.03 33.46
N ALA A 74 -4.82 -16.90 34.17
CA ALA A 74 -4.34 -15.63 33.66
C ALA A 74 -2.82 -15.79 33.47
N CYS A 75 -2.40 -16.12 32.26
CA CYS A 75 -1.01 -15.96 31.87
C CYS A 75 -0.72 -14.46 31.97
N SER A 76 -0.01 -14.06 33.03
CA SER A 76 0.68 -12.80 33.09
C SER A 76 1.50 -12.67 31.80
N GLY A 77 1.05 -11.79 30.91
CA GLY A 77 1.83 -11.43 29.73
C GLY A 77 3.19 -10.87 30.19
N PRO A 78 4.27 -11.15 29.46
CA PRO A 78 5.58 -10.60 29.79
C PRO A 78 5.52 -9.07 29.78
N ASP A 79 6.28 -8.50 30.71
CA ASP A 79 6.62 -7.09 30.89
C ASP A 79 6.83 -6.36 29.55
N PRO A 80 6.42 -5.09 29.38
CA PRO A 80 6.66 -4.34 28.16
C PRO A 80 8.16 -4.25 27.93
N ARG A 81 8.66 -4.96 26.92
CA ARG A 81 9.97 -4.66 26.34
C ARG A 81 9.88 -3.22 25.85
N ASP A 82 10.84 -2.37 26.23
CA ASP A 82 11.02 -1.04 25.65
C ASP A 82 11.12 -1.20 24.12
N GLY A 83 10.01 -1.01 23.44
CA GLY A 83 9.81 -1.30 22.03
C GLY A 83 8.62 -0.51 21.53
N VAL A 84 8.66 -0.15 20.25
CA VAL A 84 7.52 0.50 19.58
C VAL A 84 6.29 -0.37 19.78
N ASP A 85 5.15 0.21 20.19
CA ASP A 85 3.89 -0.52 20.24
C ASP A 85 3.46 -0.83 18.81
N GLU A 86 3.91 -1.98 18.32
CA GLU A 86 3.69 -2.47 16.96
C GLU A 86 2.24 -2.91 16.71
N GLY A 87 1.32 -2.70 17.67
CA GLY A 87 -0.10 -3.03 17.54
C GLY A 87 -0.37 -4.54 17.51
N PRO A 88 -1.62 -4.96 17.24
CA PRO A 88 -1.95 -6.38 17.09
C PRO A 88 -1.47 -6.93 15.74
N LEU A 89 -1.10 -8.21 15.72
CA LEU A 89 -0.93 -8.96 14.47
C LEU A 89 -2.29 -9.16 13.80
N ARG A 90 -2.36 -8.77 12.53
CA ARG A 90 -3.57 -8.78 11.71
C ARG A 90 -3.45 -9.80 10.59
N THR A 91 -4.60 -10.32 10.15
CA THR A 91 -4.68 -11.32 9.09
C THR A 91 -5.72 -10.99 8.02
N GLU A 92 -6.41 -9.86 8.18
CA GLU A 92 -7.42 -9.40 7.22
C GLU A 92 -6.75 -8.93 5.93
N THR A 93 -7.28 -9.34 4.78
CA THR A 93 -6.76 -8.99 3.45
C THR A 93 -7.45 -7.76 2.86
N GLU A 94 -8.74 -7.55 3.16
CA GLU A 94 -9.55 -6.47 2.58
C GLU A 94 -8.91 -5.07 2.69
N PRO A 95 -8.29 -4.67 3.83
CA PRO A 95 -7.60 -3.38 3.90
C PRO A 95 -6.39 -3.30 2.97
N LEU A 96 -5.63 -4.39 2.85
CA LEU A 96 -4.44 -4.46 2.00
C LEU A 96 -4.82 -4.42 0.52
N GLU A 97 -5.86 -5.14 0.12
CA GLU A 97 -6.34 -5.17 -1.28
C GLU A 97 -6.86 -3.81 -1.74
N LYS A 98 -7.50 -3.05 -0.85
CA LYS A 98 -7.94 -1.67 -1.13
C LYS A 98 -6.76 -0.70 -1.27
N THR A 99 -5.68 -0.94 -0.52
CA THR A 99 -4.51 -0.05 -0.48
C THR A 99 -3.53 -0.36 -1.61
N PHE A 100 -3.24 -1.65 -1.84
CA PHE A 100 -2.22 -2.16 -2.75
C PHE A 100 -2.87 -2.81 -3.98
N VAL A 101 -3.65 -2.00 -4.72
CA VAL A 101 -4.55 -2.48 -5.76
C VAL A 101 -3.85 -3.31 -6.84
N LEU A 102 -2.58 -3.02 -7.18
CA LEU A 102 -1.84 -3.75 -8.21
C LEU A 102 -1.52 -5.20 -7.83
N LEU A 103 -1.56 -5.54 -6.54
CA LEU A 103 -1.37 -6.91 -6.07
C LEU A 103 -2.58 -7.80 -6.36
N GLY A 104 -3.77 -7.19 -6.51
CA GLY A 104 -5.03 -7.92 -6.66
C GLY A 104 -5.44 -8.66 -5.39
N PRO A 105 -6.25 -9.73 -5.50
CA PRO A 105 -6.69 -10.53 -4.36
C PRO A 105 -5.52 -11.16 -3.60
N LEU A 106 -5.63 -11.18 -2.27
CA LEU A 106 -4.62 -11.67 -1.35
C LEU A 106 -5.16 -12.84 -0.50
N SER A 107 -4.25 -13.69 -0.06
CA SER A 107 -4.51 -14.71 0.97
C SER A 107 -3.37 -14.77 1.98
N ASP A 108 -3.56 -15.52 3.06
CA ASP A 108 -2.51 -15.82 4.06
C ASP A 108 -1.76 -14.58 4.55
N ALA A 109 -2.49 -13.49 4.79
CA ALA A 109 -1.91 -12.23 5.21
C ALA A 109 -1.50 -12.26 6.68
N HIS A 110 -0.34 -11.69 6.97
CA HIS A 110 0.19 -11.48 8.33
C HIS A 110 0.86 -10.11 8.38
N TRP A 111 0.27 -9.17 9.10
CA TRP A 111 0.74 -7.79 9.08
C TRP A 111 0.53 -7.03 10.38
N LEU A 112 1.33 -5.99 10.55
CA LEU A 112 1.29 -5.06 11.67
C LEU A 112 0.98 -3.68 11.12
N GLY A 113 0.10 -2.96 11.82
CA GLY A 113 -0.25 -1.58 11.52
C GLY A 113 -0.12 -0.75 12.79
N TYR A 114 0.86 0.15 12.84
CA TYR A 114 1.17 0.90 14.05
C TYR A 114 1.77 2.28 13.79
N ASP A 115 1.68 3.12 14.80
CA ASP A 115 2.22 4.47 14.82
C ASP A 115 3.70 4.42 15.22
N ARG A 116 4.60 4.90 14.35
CA ARG A 116 6.05 4.93 14.61
C ARG A 116 6.45 5.95 15.68
N VAL A 117 5.62 6.96 15.96
CA VAL A 117 5.92 8.06 16.89
C VAL A 117 5.35 7.81 18.28
N LYS A 118 4.55 6.74 18.47
CA LYS A 118 4.18 6.25 19.80
C LYS A 118 5.21 5.29 20.37
N ASN A 119 6.40 5.83 20.61
CA ASN A 119 7.39 5.26 21.50
C ASN A 119 7.90 6.38 22.43
N ASN A 120 7.59 6.21 23.71
CA ASN A 120 8.00 7.02 24.86
C ASN A 120 7.16 8.28 25.18
N GLU A 121 6.66 8.30 26.43
CA GLU A 121 6.25 9.47 27.23
C GLU A 121 4.79 9.95 27.22
N GLY A 122 3.86 9.24 26.57
CA GLY A 122 2.43 9.37 26.91
C GLY A 122 1.80 10.76 26.70
N ARG A 123 2.42 11.63 25.89
CA ARG A 123 1.85 12.94 25.59
C ARG A 123 2.29 13.45 24.22
N SER A 124 1.71 12.87 23.17
CA SER A 124 1.60 13.59 21.91
C SER A 124 0.30 13.16 21.22
N VAL A 125 -0.49 14.15 20.79
CA VAL A 125 -1.60 13.92 19.86
C VAL A 125 -0.93 13.44 18.57
N PRO A 126 -1.14 12.20 18.12
CA PRO A 126 -0.45 11.70 16.94
C PRO A 126 -0.81 12.60 15.76
N GLY A 127 0.22 13.12 15.10
CA GLY A 127 0.05 13.79 13.81
C GLY A 127 -0.43 12.77 12.77
N PRO A 128 -1.04 13.22 11.67
CA PRO A 128 -1.61 12.34 10.65
C PRO A 128 -0.58 11.54 9.82
N SER A 129 0.67 11.34 10.28
CA SER A 129 1.81 11.05 9.39
C SER A 129 2.85 10.03 9.90
N ASP A 130 2.45 9.07 10.75
CA ASP A 130 3.40 8.09 11.31
C ASP A 130 2.96 6.63 11.25
N ILE A 131 1.93 6.30 10.47
CA ILE A 131 1.40 4.92 10.40
C ILE A 131 2.27 4.06 9.48
N ARG A 132 2.89 3.01 10.02
CA ARG A 132 3.59 1.95 9.29
C ARG A 132 2.71 0.71 9.15
N LEU A 133 2.58 0.23 7.92
CA LEU A 133 2.04 -1.08 7.58
C LEU A 133 3.17 -1.96 7.08
N VAL A 134 3.47 -3.03 7.79
CA VAL A 134 4.52 -3.97 7.42
C VAL A 134 4.01 -5.39 7.55
N GLY A 135 4.32 -6.27 6.60
CA GLY A 135 3.83 -7.63 6.64
C GLY A 135 4.07 -8.43 5.37
N PHE A 136 3.42 -9.59 5.35
CA PHE A 136 3.41 -10.52 4.24
C PHE A 136 1.98 -10.82 3.79
N ALA A 137 1.84 -11.16 2.52
CA ALA A 137 0.65 -11.80 2.00
C ALA A 137 1.01 -12.73 0.83
N ARG A 138 0.17 -13.73 0.60
CA ARG A 138 0.24 -14.55 -0.60
C ARG A 138 -0.57 -13.90 -1.72
N LEU A 139 0.03 -13.88 -2.89
CA LEU A 139 -0.57 -13.39 -4.12
C LEU A 139 -1.30 -14.55 -4.82
N ALA A 140 -2.27 -14.22 -5.66
CA ALA A 140 -2.87 -15.20 -6.57
C ALA A 140 -1.79 -15.94 -7.39
N ASP A 141 -2.04 -17.21 -7.68
CA ASP A 141 -1.08 -18.07 -8.37
C ASP A 141 -0.59 -17.42 -9.68
N GLY A 142 0.73 -17.37 -9.87
CA GLY A 142 1.38 -16.76 -11.03
C GLY A 142 1.48 -15.23 -10.99
N LYS A 143 0.77 -14.52 -10.10
CA LYS A 143 0.78 -13.06 -10.07
C LYS A 143 2.15 -12.45 -9.78
N ALA A 144 2.91 -13.05 -8.86
CA ALA A 144 4.27 -12.61 -8.57
C ALA A 144 5.19 -12.72 -9.80
N ALA A 145 5.06 -13.81 -10.57
CA ALA A 145 5.82 -14.00 -11.81
C ALA A 145 5.38 -13.02 -12.91
N GLU A 146 4.07 -12.80 -13.06
CA GLU A 146 3.52 -11.79 -13.97
C GLU A 146 4.13 -10.41 -13.68
N LEU A 147 4.05 -9.94 -12.42
CA LEU A 147 4.54 -8.63 -12.02
C LEU A 147 6.05 -8.46 -12.23
N THR A 148 6.83 -9.48 -11.87
CA THR A 148 8.30 -9.45 -11.95
C THR A 148 8.84 -9.66 -13.36
N SER A 149 8.05 -10.24 -14.28
CA SER A 149 8.45 -10.45 -15.68
C SER A 149 8.47 -9.18 -16.54
N VAL A 150 7.84 -8.09 -16.08
CA VAL A 150 7.78 -6.82 -16.81
C VAL A 150 9.17 -6.17 -16.79
N THR A 151 9.85 -6.21 -17.93
CA THR A 151 11.26 -5.78 -18.04
C THR A 151 11.42 -4.29 -17.73
N GLU A 152 10.44 -3.46 -18.10
CA GLU A 152 10.44 -2.01 -17.87
C GLU A 152 10.41 -1.65 -16.39
N ARG A 153 9.88 -2.54 -15.52
CA ARG A 153 9.91 -2.34 -14.07
C ARG A 153 11.29 -2.61 -13.47
N GLY A 154 12.15 -3.38 -14.14
CA GLY A 154 13.54 -3.54 -13.72
C GLY A 154 13.70 -4.23 -12.36
N PHE A 155 12.92 -5.29 -12.09
CA PHE A 155 13.08 -6.07 -10.88
C PHE A 155 14.48 -6.69 -10.76
N GLY A 156 15.06 -6.57 -9.58
CA GLY A 156 16.36 -7.16 -9.25
C GLY A 156 16.34 -7.91 -7.91
N PRO A 157 17.23 -8.90 -7.72
CA PRO A 157 17.29 -9.66 -6.48
C PRO A 157 17.76 -8.77 -5.31
N VAL A 158 17.11 -8.92 -4.17
CA VAL A 158 17.47 -8.22 -2.92
C VAL A 158 17.33 -9.16 -1.72
N PRO A 159 18.08 -8.97 -0.63
CA PRO A 159 17.79 -9.67 0.62
C PRO A 159 16.49 -9.13 1.24
N LEU A 160 15.83 -9.98 2.02
CA LEU A 160 14.80 -9.52 2.95
C LEU A 160 15.47 -8.63 4.01
N GLY A 161 14.90 -7.46 4.26
CA GLY A 161 15.37 -6.55 5.30
C GLY A 161 15.00 -7.02 6.70
N GLU A 162 15.36 -6.22 7.71
CA GLU A 162 14.92 -6.44 9.08
C GLU A 162 13.40 -6.24 9.20
N LEU A 163 12.76 -7.16 9.91
CA LEU A 163 11.33 -7.15 10.17
C LEU A 163 11.07 -7.19 11.68
N PRO A 164 9.92 -6.65 12.13
CA PRO A 164 9.40 -6.91 13.47
C PRO A 164 9.49 -8.40 13.86
N GLU A 165 9.93 -8.69 15.09
CA GLU A 165 10.14 -10.07 15.58
C GLU A 165 8.89 -10.95 15.37
N ARG A 166 7.70 -10.36 15.57
CA ARG A 166 6.42 -11.05 15.39
C ARG A 166 6.11 -11.45 13.95
N LEU A 167 6.75 -10.82 12.96
CA LEU A 167 6.59 -11.16 11.55
C LEU A 167 7.62 -12.17 11.05
N ALA A 168 8.74 -12.34 11.75
CA ALA A 168 9.86 -13.17 11.30
C ALA A 168 9.44 -14.62 11.01
N ALA A 169 8.51 -15.18 11.80
CA ALA A 169 8.01 -16.55 11.63
C ALA A 169 7.14 -16.77 10.38
N PHE A 170 6.70 -15.71 9.69
CA PHE A 170 5.84 -15.79 8.51
C PHE A 170 6.60 -15.57 7.20
N ALA A 171 7.90 -15.28 7.26
CA ALA A 171 8.74 -15.20 6.08
C ALA A 171 8.92 -16.61 5.49
N PRO A 172 8.60 -16.85 4.20
CA PRO A 172 8.87 -18.14 3.57
C PRO A 172 10.36 -18.40 3.48
N GLU A 173 10.80 -19.60 3.86
CA GLU A 173 12.23 -19.97 3.92
C GLU A 173 12.90 -20.00 2.53
N ASP A 174 12.15 -20.35 1.49
CA ASP A 174 12.61 -20.52 0.11
C ASP A 174 12.36 -19.28 -0.78
N ALA A 175 11.92 -18.17 -0.19
CA ALA A 175 11.62 -16.94 -0.92
C ALA A 175 12.85 -16.38 -1.65
N GLN A 176 12.64 -16.02 -2.92
CA GLN A 176 13.63 -15.36 -3.77
C GLN A 176 13.16 -13.93 -4.01
N TRP A 177 13.50 -13.03 -3.10
CA TRP A 177 12.98 -11.67 -3.10
C TRP A 177 13.55 -10.83 -4.24
N GLN A 178 12.64 -10.16 -4.92
CA GLN A 178 12.93 -9.20 -5.97
C GLN A 178 12.27 -7.87 -5.64
N HIS A 179 12.92 -6.78 -6.01
CA HIS A 179 12.45 -5.43 -5.73
C HIS A 179 12.67 -4.53 -6.95
N SER A 180 11.83 -3.49 -7.06
CA SER A 180 11.85 -2.50 -8.12
C SER A 180 11.35 -1.16 -7.56
N ASP A 181 12.17 -0.12 -7.64
CA ASP A 181 11.75 1.24 -7.28
C ASP A 181 10.61 1.74 -8.19
N ALA A 182 10.64 1.38 -9.47
CA ALA A 182 9.58 1.74 -10.42
C ALA A 182 8.23 1.12 -10.06
N PHE A 183 8.23 -0.11 -9.53
CA PHE A 183 7.02 -0.76 -9.05
C PHE A 183 6.50 -0.15 -7.75
N ASP A 184 7.39 0.23 -6.82
CA ASP A 184 7.02 0.95 -5.61
C ASP A 184 6.34 2.30 -5.94
N ASP A 185 6.91 3.05 -6.89
CA ASP A 185 6.33 4.32 -7.36
C ASP A 185 4.98 4.11 -8.06
N GLU A 186 4.85 3.06 -8.88
CA GLU A 186 3.58 2.69 -9.54
C GLU A 186 2.49 2.33 -8.51
N MET A 187 2.87 1.55 -7.48
CA MET A 187 1.96 1.11 -6.42
C MET A 187 1.48 2.26 -5.55
N THR A 188 2.39 3.17 -5.20
CA THR A 188 2.11 4.27 -4.27
C THR A 188 1.53 5.51 -4.97
N GLY A 189 1.75 5.63 -6.28
CA GLY A 189 1.43 6.85 -7.04
C GLY A 189 2.13 8.10 -6.49
N GLY A 190 3.21 7.94 -5.71
CA GLY A 190 3.90 9.02 -5.00
C GLY A 190 3.09 9.64 -3.85
N THR A 191 1.99 9.03 -3.41
CA THR A 191 1.11 9.57 -2.35
C THR A 191 1.54 9.16 -0.95
N TYR A 192 2.28 8.06 -0.84
CA TYR A 192 2.84 7.53 0.39
C TYR A 192 4.16 6.81 0.08
N SER A 193 4.98 6.49 1.10
CA SER A 193 6.20 5.71 0.87
C SER A 193 5.87 4.23 1.02
N GLY A 194 6.31 3.40 0.09
CA GLY A 194 6.07 1.96 0.14
C GLY A 194 7.23 1.21 -0.47
N ARG A 195 7.54 0.06 0.09
CA ARG A 195 8.51 -0.89 -0.44
C ARG A 195 7.87 -2.26 -0.57
N PHE A 196 7.92 -2.83 -1.78
CA PHE A 196 7.26 -4.09 -2.10
C PHE A 196 8.25 -5.09 -2.66
N LEU A 197 8.56 -6.13 -1.88
CA LEU A 197 9.42 -7.23 -2.29
C LEU A 197 8.53 -8.38 -2.76
N LEU A 198 8.81 -8.92 -3.95
CA LEU A 198 8.05 -10.02 -4.54
C LEU A 198 8.91 -11.27 -4.64
N SER A 199 8.37 -12.41 -4.25
CA SER A 199 8.97 -13.73 -4.48
C SER A 199 8.10 -14.52 -5.43
N ALA A 200 8.58 -14.69 -6.67
CA ALA A 200 7.90 -15.52 -7.66
C ALA A 200 7.97 -17.02 -7.30
N ALA A 201 9.01 -17.45 -6.58
CA ALA A 201 9.18 -18.84 -6.14
C ALA A 201 8.07 -19.28 -5.18
N THR A 202 7.64 -18.38 -4.30
CA THR A 202 6.68 -18.68 -3.23
C THR A 202 5.32 -18.01 -3.43
N GLY A 203 5.18 -17.16 -4.45
CA GLY A 203 3.97 -16.36 -4.69
C GLY A 203 3.69 -15.35 -3.57
N THR A 204 4.73 -14.83 -2.92
CA THR A 204 4.59 -14.00 -1.72
C THR A 204 5.01 -12.55 -1.99
N VAL A 205 4.32 -11.61 -1.36
CA VAL A 205 4.75 -10.22 -1.23
C VAL A 205 5.14 -9.94 0.22
N CYS A 206 6.26 -9.25 0.42
CA CYS A 206 6.57 -8.52 1.64
C CYS A 206 6.36 -7.04 1.36
N PHE A 207 5.59 -6.35 2.20
CA PHE A 207 5.33 -4.93 2.08
C PHE A 207 5.78 -4.19 3.34
N ASP A 208 6.28 -2.97 3.13
CA ASP A 208 6.59 -2.01 4.19
C ASP A 208 6.22 -0.62 3.70
N ALA A 209 5.11 -0.07 4.19
CA ALA A 209 4.54 1.19 3.76
C ALA A 209 4.33 2.14 4.92
N LEU A 210 4.54 3.44 4.66
CA LEU A 210 4.39 4.53 5.62
C LEU A 210 3.39 5.54 5.06
N ASN A 211 2.51 6.04 5.91
CA ASN A 211 1.53 7.08 5.58
C ASN A 211 0.51 6.63 4.54
N VAL A 212 0.10 5.37 4.62
CA VAL A 212 -0.98 4.84 3.78
C VAL A 212 -2.29 5.61 4.02
N PRO A 213 -3.05 5.93 2.96
CA PRO A 213 -4.29 6.71 3.04
C PRO A 213 -5.50 5.95 3.62
#